data_AF-A0A9D2WPJ8-F1
#
_entry.id   AF-A0A9D2WPJ8-F1
#
_cell.length_a   1.000
_cell.length_b   1.000
_cell.length_c   1.000
_cell.angle_alpha   90.00
_cell.angle_beta   90.00
_cell.angle_gamma   90.00
#
_symmetry.space_group_name_H-M   'P 1'
#
loop_
_entity.id
_entity.type
_entity.pdbx_description
1 polymer ?
#
loop_
_entity_poly.entity_id
_entity_poly.type
_entity_poly.pdbx_seq_one_letter_code
_entity_poly.pdbx_strand_id
1 'polypeptide(L)'
;MAQAYEKRQEAKHFMAEGNFQEASLIYQDLWINYPEVNNVWDGYHYARCLYKLKDYQASLDVCRELFTMHHQSINNIYAWNIYYLEIDIEEVTDIEKYLKAANAIINLCNQQDSYSPYTRTALKMLKYCDVKGKFEMALQWVAKLNPDELSSEPFRFTDSSGKQRQISSDKEKYFLSYTKVLLKTCQYGKCIEECQKALVQVERFINDGDVWLRKNAADAMIEMGNDGEALKEYLNFYPRKKLWFIQHEIARLYFRLGDTDKAIDYGLAAALFSV
;
A
#
# COMPACT_ATOMS: atom_id res chain seq x y z
N MET A 1 -46.41 2.13 -2.07
CA MET A 1 -45.67 3.42 -2.09
C MET A 1 -45.49 4.04 -0.70
N ALA A 2 -46.56 4.34 0.07
CA ALA A 2 -46.44 4.91 1.43
C ALA A 2 -45.66 4.00 2.40
N GLN A 3 -45.97 2.71 2.43
CA GLN A 3 -45.29 1.72 3.28
C GLN A 3 -43.78 1.59 2.97
N ALA A 4 -43.39 1.63 1.69
CA ALA A 4 -41.98 1.59 1.29
C ALA A 4 -41.22 2.86 1.70
N TYR A 5 -41.89 4.01 1.71
CA TYR A 5 -41.31 5.27 2.19
C TYR A 5 -41.03 5.24 3.70
N GLU A 6 -41.98 4.76 4.50
CA GLU A 6 -41.81 4.61 5.95
C GLU A 6 -40.65 3.66 6.30
N LYS A 7 -40.61 2.49 5.65
CA LYS A 7 -39.50 1.52 5.79
C LYS A 7 -38.14 2.15 5.51
N ARG A 8 -38.03 3.00 4.48
CA ARG A 8 -36.77 3.70 4.17
C ARG A 8 -36.35 4.66 5.28
N GLN A 9 -37.29 5.40 5.87
CA GLN A 9 -36.97 6.33 6.94
C GLN A 9 -36.52 5.59 8.21
N GLU A 10 -37.20 4.49 8.53
CA GLU A 10 -36.82 3.61 9.63
C GLU A 10 -35.42 3.00 9.43
N ALA A 11 -35.14 2.45 8.24
CA ALA A 11 -33.84 1.89 7.93
C ALA A 11 -32.71 2.94 7.99
N LYS A 12 -32.98 4.18 7.53
CA LYS A 12 -32.03 5.30 7.66
C LYS A 12 -31.75 5.66 9.11
N HIS A 13 -32.76 5.60 9.98
CA HIS A 13 -32.59 5.84 11.41
C HIS A 13 -31.68 4.79 12.03
N PHE A 14 -31.94 3.50 11.78
CA PHE A 14 -31.06 2.42 12.26
C PHE A 14 -29.61 2.56 11.76
N MET A 15 -29.40 2.93 10.49
CA MET A 15 -28.05 3.20 9.97
C MET A 15 -27.35 4.35 10.70
N ALA A 16 -28.08 5.40 11.07
CA ALA A 16 -27.53 6.56 11.79
C ALA A 16 -27.10 6.18 13.21
N GLU A 17 -27.80 5.24 13.84
CA GLU A 17 -27.46 4.68 15.16
C GLU A 17 -26.36 3.60 15.12
N GLY A 18 -25.94 3.18 13.92
CA GLY A 18 -24.97 2.09 13.74
C GLY A 18 -25.57 0.68 13.85
N ASN A 19 -26.90 0.58 13.92
CA ASN A 19 -27.68 -0.66 13.93
C ASN A 19 -27.81 -1.24 12.52
N PHE A 20 -26.67 -1.68 11.96
CA PHE A 20 -26.58 -2.13 10.56
C PHE A 20 -27.32 -3.45 10.31
N GLN A 21 -27.49 -4.29 11.33
CA GLN A 21 -28.20 -5.57 11.21
C GLN A 21 -29.68 -5.32 10.93
N GLU A 22 -30.34 -4.51 11.75
CA GLU A 22 -31.74 -4.13 11.65
C GLU A 22 -31.99 -3.36 10.34
N ALA A 23 -31.12 -2.40 10.01
CA ALA A 23 -31.19 -1.69 8.73
C ALA A 23 -31.07 -2.65 7.53
N SER A 24 -30.17 -3.64 7.58
CA SER A 24 -29.97 -4.58 6.48
C SER A 24 -31.21 -5.42 6.19
N LEU A 25 -31.95 -5.84 7.23
CA LEU A 25 -33.19 -6.61 7.08
C LEU A 25 -34.27 -5.80 6.37
N ILE A 26 -34.42 -4.52 6.74
CA ILE A 26 -35.41 -3.64 6.12
C ILE A 26 -35.03 -3.36 4.66
N TYR A 27 -33.76 -3.08 4.38
CA TYR A 27 -33.31 -2.85 3.00
C TYR A 27 -33.35 -4.12 2.14
N GLN A 28 -33.09 -5.29 2.71
CA GLN A 28 -33.24 -6.57 2.02
C GLN A 28 -34.70 -6.79 1.60
N ASP A 29 -35.64 -6.57 2.51
CA ASP A 29 -37.08 -6.68 2.23
C ASP A 29 -37.50 -5.70 1.13
N LEU A 30 -37.05 -4.45 1.20
CA LEU A 30 -37.27 -3.46 0.13
C LEU A 30 -36.67 -3.89 -1.21
N TRP A 31 -35.48 -4.51 -1.19
CA TRP A 31 -34.77 -4.93 -2.40
C TRP A 31 -35.43 -6.12 -3.09
N ILE A 32 -35.88 -7.12 -2.31
CA ILE A 32 -36.42 -8.39 -2.81
C ILE A 32 -37.92 -8.31 -3.07
N ASN A 33 -38.69 -7.75 -2.12
CA ASN A 33 -40.14 -7.84 -2.12
C ASN A 33 -40.86 -6.62 -2.73
N TYR A 34 -40.12 -5.54 -3.00
CA TYR A 34 -40.66 -4.30 -3.58
C TYR A 34 -39.84 -3.78 -4.78
N PRO A 35 -39.47 -4.63 -5.76
CA PRO A 35 -38.57 -4.24 -6.85
C PRO A 35 -39.15 -3.13 -7.74
N GLU A 36 -40.47 -3.04 -7.86
CA GLU A 36 -41.15 -2.03 -8.70
C GLU A 36 -41.10 -0.60 -8.14
N VAL A 37 -40.79 -0.45 -6.84
CA VAL A 37 -40.63 0.85 -6.19
C VAL A 37 -39.22 1.09 -5.69
N ASN A 38 -38.31 0.12 -5.84
CA ASN A 38 -36.92 0.26 -5.42
C ASN A 38 -36.19 1.31 -6.26
N ASN A 39 -35.12 1.86 -5.71
CA ASN A 39 -34.20 2.70 -6.46
C ASN A 39 -32.76 2.32 -6.13
N VAL A 40 -31.82 2.87 -6.91
CA VAL A 40 -30.38 2.61 -6.75
C VAL A 40 -29.88 2.88 -5.33
N TRP A 41 -30.47 3.84 -4.61
CA TRP A 41 -30.08 4.15 -3.24
C TRP A 41 -30.50 3.08 -2.24
N ASP A 42 -31.63 2.41 -2.45
CA ASP A 42 -32.07 1.31 -1.58
C ASP A 42 -31.06 0.16 -1.64
N GLY A 43 -30.64 -0.23 -2.85
CA GLY A 43 -29.60 -1.26 -3.02
C GLY A 43 -28.23 -0.78 -2.55
N TYR A 44 -27.87 0.48 -2.78
CA TYR A 44 -26.62 1.05 -2.26
C TYR A 44 -26.56 0.98 -0.72
N HIS A 45 -27.65 1.37 -0.05
CA HIS A 45 -27.74 1.30 1.40
C HIS A 45 -27.76 -0.14 1.90
N TYR A 46 -28.42 -1.05 1.19
CA TYR A 46 -28.38 -2.48 1.48
C TYR A 46 -26.94 -3.02 1.44
N ALA A 47 -26.24 -2.81 0.32
CA ALA A 47 -24.84 -3.20 0.14
C ALA A 47 -23.95 -2.56 1.21
N ARG A 48 -24.20 -1.30 1.57
CA ARG A 48 -23.45 -0.61 2.62
C ARG A 48 -23.67 -1.23 4.00
N CYS A 49 -24.88 -1.67 4.33
CA CYS A 49 -25.14 -2.37 5.60
C CYS A 49 -24.39 -3.70 5.64
N LEU A 50 -24.49 -4.52 4.57
CA LEU A 50 -23.77 -5.79 4.44
C LEU A 50 -22.25 -5.59 4.57
N TYR A 51 -21.71 -4.58 3.91
CA TYR A 51 -20.30 -4.19 4.02
C TYR A 51 -19.91 -3.86 5.47
N LYS A 52 -20.74 -3.11 6.21
CA LYS A 52 -20.48 -2.78 7.63
C LYS A 52 -20.56 -3.99 8.55
N LEU A 53 -21.38 -4.98 8.18
CA LEU A 53 -21.45 -6.29 8.83
C LEU A 53 -20.33 -7.25 8.41
N LYS A 54 -19.42 -6.80 7.51
CA LYS A 54 -18.32 -7.59 6.93
C LYS A 54 -18.76 -8.78 6.07
N ASP A 55 -20.03 -8.82 5.66
CA ASP A 55 -20.49 -9.76 4.63
C ASP A 55 -20.16 -9.19 3.25
N TYR A 56 -18.87 -9.22 2.93
CA TYR A 56 -18.35 -8.62 1.71
C TYR A 56 -18.84 -9.33 0.45
N GLN A 57 -19.13 -10.63 0.53
CA GLN A 57 -19.61 -11.41 -0.62
C GLN A 57 -21.05 -11.03 -0.95
N ALA A 58 -21.97 -11.03 0.02
CA ALA A 58 -23.34 -10.59 -0.21
C ALA A 58 -23.39 -9.12 -0.66
N SER A 59 -22.56 -8.27 -0.05
CA SER A 59 -22.44 -6.87 -0.46
C SER A 59 -21.96 -6.72 -1.91
N LEU A 60 -21.00 -7.55 -2.35
CA LEU A 60 -20.49 -7.55 -3.72
C LEU A 60 -21.57 -7.97 -4.73
N ASP A 61 -22.39 -8.96 -4.38
CA ASP A 61 -23.45 -9.45 -5.26
C ASP A 61 -24.54 -8.40 -5.48
N VAL A 62 -24.95 -7.68 -4.43
CA VAL A 62 -25.84 -6.50 -4.55
C VAL A 62 -25.19 -5.42 -5.41
N CYS A 63 -23.90 -5.13 -5.21
CA CYS A 63 -23.18 -4.16 -6.03
C CYS A 63 -23.13 -4.54 -7.52
N ARG A 64 -23.04 -5.83 -7.86
CA ARG A 64 -23.07 -6.32 -9.25
C ARG A 64 -24.42 -6.11 -9.91
N GLU A 65 -25.51 -6.36 -9.18
CA GLU A 65 -26.88 -6.05 -9.65
C GLU A 65 -27.02 -4.54 -9.93
N LEU A 66 -26.52 -3.69 -9.02
CA LEU A 66 -26.54 -2.23 -9.17
C LEU A 66 -25.68 -1.71 -10.33
N PHE A 67 -24.57 -2.38 -10.64
CA PHE A 67 -23.64 -1.95 -11.69
C PHE A 67 -24.28 -1.93 -13.08
N THR A 68 -25.28 -2.79 -13.30
CA THR A 68 -26.09 -2.79 -14.53
C THR A 68 -26.87 -1.48 -14.73
N MET A 69 -27.06 -0.69 -13.67
CA MET A 69 -27.76 0.60 -13.69
C MET A 69 -26.81 1.82 -13.77
N HIS A 70 -25.51 1.61 -14.04
CA HIS A 70 -24.51 2.64 -14.34
C HIS A 70 -24.34 3.78 -13.31
N HIS A 71 -24.39 3.47 -12.01
CA HIS A 71 -24.28 4.49 -10.97
C HIS A 71 -22.90 4.55 -10.30
N GLN A 72 -22.10 5.58 -10.62
CA GLN A 72 -20.72 5.73 -10.12
C GLN A 72 -20.59 5.71 -8.58
N SER A 73 -21.63 6.10 -7.84
CA SER A 73 -21.57 6.14 -6.37
C SER A 73 -21.42 4.78 -5.69
N ILE A 74 -21.60 3.66 -6.42
CA ILE A 74 -21.38 2.31 -5.89
C ILE A 74 -19.92 1.87 -5.97
N ASN A 75 -19.10 2.53 -6.82
CA ASN A 75 -17.76 2.06 -7.17
C ASN A 75 -16.87 1.83 -5.95
N ASN A 76 -16.92 2.72 -4.95
CA ASN A 76 -16.10 2.58 -3.76
C ASN A 76 -16.49 1.38 -2.91
N ILE A 77 -17.79 1.16 -2.67
CA ILE A 77 -18.26 -0.01 -1.90
C ILE A 77 -17.93 -1.29 -2.66
N TYR A 78 -18.19 -1.30 -3.98
CA TYR A 78 -17.80 -2.40 -4.86
C TYR A 78 -16.31 -2.71 -4.70
N ALA A 79 -15.45 -1.71 -4.88
CA ALA A 79 -14.01 -1.87 -4.83
C ALA A 79 -13.52 -2.33 -3.45
N TRP A 80 -14.11 -1.86 -2.35
CA TRP A 80 -13.77 -2.34 -1.01
C TRP A 80 -14.15 -3.79 -0.79
N ASN A 81 -15.29 -4.24 -1.31
CA ASN A 81 -15.66 -5.66 -1.25
C ASN A 81 -14.66 -6.52 -2.01
N ILE A 82 -14.27 -6.12 -3.24
CA ILE A 82 -13.18 -6.81 -3.96
C ILE A 82 -11.90 -6.80 -3.13
N TYR A 83 -11.54 -5.66 -2.54
CA TYR A 83 -10.31 -5.53 -1.76
C TYR A 83 -10.26 -6.56 -0.63
N TYR A 84 -11.31 -6.67 0.19
CA TYR A 84 -11.31 -7.59 1.32
C TYR A 84 -11.43 -9.07 0.92
N LEU A 85 -12.11 -9.37 -0.19
CA LEU A 85 -12.27 -10.75 -0.66
C LEU A 85 -11.05 -11.28 -1.41
N GLU A 86 -10.36 -10.41 -2.16
CA GLU A 86 -9.37 -10.85 -3.17
C GLU A 86 -7.98 -10.22 -3.00
N ILE A 87 -7.87 -9.06 -2.35
CA ILE A 87 -6.58 -8.33 -2.21
C ILE A 87 -5.99 -8.45 -0.82
N ASP A 88 -6.81 -8.32 0.22
CA ASP A 88 -6.41 -8.42 1.62
C ASP A 88 -6.45 -9.86 2.14
N ILE A 89 -5.82 -10.73 1.37
CA ILE A 89 -5.66 -12.15 1.67
C ILE A 89 -4.26 -12.42 2.23
N GLU A 90 -4.13 -13.50 2.99
CA GLU A 90 -2.86 -13.89 3.62
C GLU A 90 -1.84 -14.41 2.60
N GLU A 91 -2.31 -15.25 1.66
CA GLU A 91 -1.49 -15.86 0.62
C GLU A 91 -2.20 -15.79 -0.74
N VAL A 92 -1.43 -15.42 -1.76
CA VAL A 92 -1.90 -15.40 -3.16
C VAL A 92 -1.65 -16.77 -3.78
N THR A 93 -2.71 -17.53 -3.98
CA THR A 93 -2.68 -18.86 -4.62
C THR A 93 -2.97 -18.80 -6.11
N ASP A 94 -3.80 -17.85 -6.54
CA ASP A 94 -4.15 -17.60 -7.95
C ASP A 94 -3.77 -16.16 -8.34
N ILE A 95 -2.69 -16.05 -9.11
CA ILE A 95 -2.15 -14.75 -9.54
C ILE A 95 -3.03 -14.07 -10.59
N GLU A 96 -3.70 -14.81 -11.46
CA GLU A 96 -4.55 -14.21 -12.49
C GLU A 96 -5.78 -13.57 -11.86
N LYS A 97 -6.41 -14.28 -10.92
CA LYS A 97 -7.51 -13.75 -10.12
C LYS A 97 -7.09 -12.52 -9.31
N TYR A 98 -5.92 -12.58 -8.68
CA TYR A 98 -5.36 -11.47 -7.89
C TYR A 98 -5.13 -10.21 -8.75
N LEU A 99 -4.51 -10.37 -9.92
CA LEU A 99 -4.30 -9.27 -10.86
C LEU A 99 -5.60 -8.73 -11.44
N LYS A 100 -6.56 -9.59 -11.76
CA LYS A 100 -7.88 -9.19 -12.26
C LYS A 100 -8.60 -8.33 -11.21
N ALA A 101 -8.60 -8.76 -9.95
CA ALA A 101 -9.19 -8.03 -8.84
C ALA A 101 -8.50 -6.67 -8.64
N ALA A 102 -7.16 -6.63 -8.64
CA ALA A 102 -6.41 -5.41 -8.42
C ALA A 102 -6.66 -4.39 -9.54
N ASN A 103 -6.63 -4.82 -10.81
CA ASN A 103 -6.93 -3.96 -11.95
C ASN A 103 -8.39 -3.50 -11.95
N ALA A 104 -9.34 -4.34 -11.54
CA ALA A 104 -10.73 -3.93 -11.40
C ALA A 104 -10.87 -2.76 -10.41
N ILE A 105 -10.21 -2.82 -9.25
CA ILE A 105 -10.23 -1.72 -8.27
C ILE A 105 -9.63 -0.43 -8.86
N ILE A 106 -8.48 -0.51 -9.54
CA ILE A 106 -7.84 0.66 -10.15
C ILE A 106 -8.72 1.30 -11.23
N ASN A 107 -9.50 0.50 -11.97
CA ASN A 107 -10.39 1.01 -13.00
C ASN A 107 -11.72 1.56 -12.44
N LEU A 108 -12.15 1.09 -11.26
CA LEU A 108 -13.38 1.54 -10.61
C LEU A 108 -13.18 2.84 -9.82
N CYS A 109 -11.97 3.07 -9.29
CA CYS A 109 -11.67 4.15 -8.36
C CYS A 109 -10.61 5.11 -8.92
N ASN A 110 -10.54 6.29 -8.33
CA ASN A 110 -9.47 7.26 -8.58
C ASN A 110 -8.63 7.43 -7.32
N GLN A 111 -7.32 7.69 -7.46
CA GLN A 111 -6.43 7.86 -6.32
C GLN A 111 -6.82 9.04 -5.40
N GLN A 112 -7.32 10.13 -5.97
CA GLN A 112 -7.77 11.32 -5.24
C GLN A 112 -8.97 11.06 -4.32
N ASP A 113 -9.71 9.98 -4.55
CA ASP A 113 -10.82 9.60 -3.70
C ASP A 113 -10.30 9.03 -2.38
N SER A 114 -10.38 9.85 -1.33
CA SER A 114 -9.88 9.56 0.01
C SER A 114 -10.53 8.34 0.66
N TYR A 115 -11.69 7.91 0.18
CA TYR A 115 -12.41 6.75 0.68
C TYR A 115 -12.24 5.53 -0.22
N SER A 116 -11.43 5.58 -1.27
CA SER A 116 -11.22 4.44 -2.16
C SER A 116 -10.12 3.49 -1.66
N PRO A 117 -10.18 2.20 -2.02
CA PRO A 117 -9.09 1.26 -1.78
C PRO A 117 -7.93 1.39 -2.78
N TYR A 118 -7.94 2.38 -3.69
CA TYR A 118 -7.00 2.50 -4.82
C TYR A 118 -5.53 2.40 -4.37
N THR A 119 -5.11 3.32 -3.50
CA THR A 119 -3.72 3.39 -3.01
C THR A 119 -3.34 2.14 -2.25
N ARG A 120 -4.27 1.61 -1.42
CA ARG A 120 -4.00 0.38 -0.66
C ARG A 120 -3.79 -0.82 -1.56
N THR A 121 -4.59 -0.97 -2.61
CA THR A 121 -4.44 -2.02 -3.62
C THR A 121 -3.08 -1.91 -4.30
N ALA A 122 -2.72 -0.73 -4.81
CA ALA A 122 -1.44 -0.56 -5.50
C ALA A 122 -0.25 -0.84 -4.57
N LEU A 123 -0.25 -0.35 -3.32
CA LEU A 123 0.80 -0.64 -2.35
C LEU A 123 0.87 -2.13 -1.97
N LYS A 124 -0.28 -2.82 -1.87
CA LYS A 124 -0.32 -4.28 -1.65
C LYS A 124 0.29 -5.04 -2.83
N MET A 125 0.01 -4.60 -4.06
CA MET A 125 0.63 -5.15 -5.27
C MET A 125 2.15 -4.94 -5.29
N LEU A 126 2.64 -3.76 -4.89
CA LEU A 126 4.09 -3.51 -4.76
C LEU A 126 4.73 -4.44 -3.73
N LYS A 127 4.09 -4.62 -2.57
CA LYS A 127 4.56 -5.57 -1.55
C LYS A 127 4.59 -7.00 -2.08
N TYR A 128 3.55 -7.43 -2.80
CA TYR A 128 3.52 -8.75 -3.43
C TYR A 128 4.69 -8.92 -4.43
N CYS A 129 4.90 -7.93 -5.29
CA CYS A 129 5.97 -7.96 -6.29
C CYS A 129 7.34 -8.03 -5.63
N ASP A 130 7.56 -7.31 -4.52
CA ASP A 130 8.80 -7.35 -3.77
C ASP A 130 9.08 -8.75 -3.21
N VAL A 131 8.09 -9.35 -2.53
CA VAL A 131 8.20 -10.70 -1.94
C VAL A 131 8.45 -11.77 -3.01
N LYS A 132 7.84 -11.64 -4.19
CA LYS A 132 7.95 -12.61 -5.29
C LYS A 132 9.05 -12.27 -6.32
N GLY A 133 9.81 -11.19 -6.10
CA GLY A 133 10.86 -10.73 -7.03
C GLY A 133 10.34 -10.31 -8.42
N LYS A 134 9.09 -9.85 -8.53
CA LYS A 134 8.44 -9.45 -9.79
C LYS A 134 8.62 -7.95 -10.06
N PHE A 135 9.85 -7.48 -10.16
CA PHE A 135 10.17 -6.05 -10.22
C PHE A 135 9.64 -5.35 -11.50
N GLU A 136 9.61 -6.04 -12.64
CA GLU A 136 9.00 -5.49 -13.87
C GLU A 136 7.50 -5.21 -13.72
N MET A 137 6.79 -6.09 -13.01
CA MET A 137 5.38 -5.87 -12.68
C MET A 137 5.24 -4.72 -11.68
N ALA A 138 6.16 -4.61 -10.72
CA ALA A 138 6.15 -3.52 -9.76
C ALA A 138 6.25 -2.15 -10.45
N LEU A 139 7.06 -2.00 -11.51
CA LEU A 139 7.13 -0.75 -12.29
C LEU A 139 5.76 -0.32 -12.83
N GLN A 140 4.95 -1.27 -13.30
CA GLN A 140 3.59 -0.99 -13.80
C GLN A 140 2.66 -0.50 -12.69
N TRP A 141 2.86 -0.97 -11.46
CA TRP A 141 2.05 -0.56 -10.30
C TRP A 141 2.51 0.76 -9.70
N VAL A 142 3.82 1.03 -9.67
CA VAL A 142 4.35 2.35 -9.31
C VAL A 142 3.79 3.40 -10.24
N ALA A 143 3.79 3.16 -11.55
CA ALA A 143 3.30 4.12 -12.55
C ALA A 143 1.81 4.49 -12.42
N LYS A 144 1.03 3.73 -11.63
CA LYS A 144 -0.38 4.03 -11.32
C LYS A 144 -0.53 4.98 -10.13
N LEU A 145 0.53 5.21 -9.37
CA LEU A 145 0.50 6.06 -8.19
C LEU A 145 1.10 7.43 -8.48
N ASN A 146 0.35 8.48 -8.16
CA ASN A 146 0.86 9.83 -8.05
C ASN A 146 1.42 10.06 -6.63
N PRO A 147 2.75 10.25 -6.45
CA PRO A 147 3.33 10.42 -5.12
C PRO A 147 2.84 11.68 -4.38
N ASP A 148 2.41 12.71 -5.10
CA ASP A 148 1.96 13.97 -4.48
C ASP A 148 0.59 13.83 -3.81
N GLU A 149 -0.20 12.82 -4.21
CA GLU A 149 -1.51 12.49 -3.63
C GLU A 149 -1.41 11.47 -2.48
N LEU A 150 -0.21 10.96 -2.18
CA LEU A 150 -0.03 9.98 -1.12
C LEU A 150 0.01 10.64 0.26
N SER A 151 -0.68 10.02 1.22
CA SER A 151 -0.64 10.44 2.62
C SER A 151 0.80 10.44 3.13
N SER A 152 1.18 11.54 3.78
CA SER A 152 2.47 11.71 4.45
C SER A 152 2.41 11.31 5.93
N GLU A 153 1.21 11.07 6.47
CA GLU A 153 0.98 10.71 7.86
C GLU A 153 1.24 9.22 8.10
N PRO A 154 2.15 8.85 9.02
CA PRO A 154 2.31 7.46 9.40
C PRO A 154 1.16 7.01 10.31
N PHE A 155 0.67 5.79 10.08
CA PHE A 155 -0.47 5.25 10.83
C PHE A 155 -0.03 4.67 12.18
N ARG A 156 -0.75 5.01 13.24
CA ARG A 156 -0.51 4.53 14.61
C ARG A 156 -1.63 3.60 15.05
N PHE A 157 -1.26 2.51 15.72
CA PHE A 157 -2.21 1.55 16.27
C PHE A 157 -1.64 0.87 17.51
N THR A 158 -2.52 0.26 18.30
CA THR A 158 -2.12 -0.60 19.43
C THR A 158 -2.14 -2.05 18.94
N ASP A 159 -1.04 -2.77 19.10
CA ASP A 159 -0.99 -4.19 18.75
C ASP A 159 -1.71 -5.06 19.80
N SER A 160 -1.83 -6.37 19.52
CA SER A 160 -2.48 -7.33 20.42
C SER A 160 -1.80 -7.47 21.78
N SER A 161 -0.55 -7.00 21.93
CA SER A 161 0.18 -6.97 23.19
C SER A 161 -0.02 -5.68 23.99
N GLY A 162 -0.86 -4.76 23.51
CA GLY A 162 -1.09 -3.46 24.14
C GLY A 162 0.00 -2.42 23.83
N LYS A 163 0.96 -2.74 22.95
CA LYS A 163 2.07 -1.84 22.62
C LYS A 163 1.66 -0.89 21.49
N GLN A 164 1.98 0.39 21.65
CA GLN A 164 1.83 1.37 20.57
C GLN A 164 2.83 1.05 19.45
N ARG A 165 2.30 0.90 18.23
CA ARG A 165 3.04 0.65 17.01
C ARG A 165 2.75 1.76 16.01
N GLN A 166 3.71 1.96 15.11
CA GLN A 166 3.59 2.89 13.99
C GLN A 166 4.02 2.16 12.72
N ILE A 167 3.30 2.38 11.64
CA ILE A 167 3.70 1.98 10.29
C ILE A 167 3.93 3.23 9.46
N SER A 168 4.87 3.12 8.52
CA SER A 168 5.23 4.15 7.56
C SER A 168 4.00 4.72 6.83
N SER A 169 4.11 5.98 6.42
CA SER A 169 3.11 6.63 5.59
C SER A 169 3.04 5.98 4.21
N ASP A 170 1.96 6.25 3.46
CA ASP A 170 1.82 5.69 2.12
C ASP A 170 2.86 6.27 1.15
N LYS A 171 3.22 7.56 1.34
CA LYS A 171 4.32 8.21 0.60
C LYS A 171 5.67 7.55 0.89
N GLU A 172 5.97 7.27 2.15
CA GLU A 172 7.22 6.57 2.54
C GLU A 172 7.27 5.15 1.95
N LYS A 173 6.18 4.38 2.06
CA LYS A 173 6.09 3.03 1.45
C LYS A 173 6.31 3.09 -0.06
N TYR A 174 5.69 4.04 -0.74
CA TYR A 174 5.85 4.24 -2.18
C TYR A 174 7.32 4.46 -2.55
N PHE A 175 8.01 5.41 -1.93
CA PHE A 175 9.39 5.72 -2.29
C PHE A 175 10.36 4.57 -1.96
N LEU A 176 10.16 3.89 -0.83
CA LEU A 176 10.95 2.71 -0.48
C LEU A 176 10.76 1.58 -1.50
N SER A 177 9.52 1.30 -1.91
CA SER A 177 9.24 0.31 -2.95
C SER A 177 9.80 0.75 -4.31
N TYR A 178 9.56 1.99 -4.73
CA TYR A 178 9.93 2.45 -6.06
C TYR A 178 11.45 2.48 -6.25
N THR A 179 12.20 3.05 -5.31
CA THR A 179 13.67 3.10 -5.39
C THR A 179 14.30 1.71 -5.40
N LYS A 180 13.75 0.78 -4.59
CA LYS A 180 14.17 -0.62 -4.61
C LYS A 180 13.89 -1.28 -5.97
N VAL A 181 12.71 -1.04 -6.56
CA VAL A 181 12.37 -1.53 -7.89
C VAL A 181 13.33 -0.98 -8.94
N LEU A 182 13.57 0.34 -8.96
CA LEU A 182 14.50 0.98 -9.89
C LEU A 182 15.90 0.36 -9.80
N LEU A 183 16.42 0.17 -8.59
CA LEU A 183 17.70 -0.49 -8.36
C LEU A 183 17.72 -1.93 -8.92
N LYS A 184 16.66 -2.71 -8.67
CA LYS A 184 16.55 -4.11 -9.14
C LYS A 184 16.34 -4.24 -10.65
N THR A 185 15.81 -3.20 -11.30
CA THR A 185 15.68 -3.12 -12.76
C THR A 185 16.80 -2.31 -13.41
N CYS A 186 17.90 -2.09 -12.70
CA CYS A 186 19.11 -1.42 -13.19
C CYS A 186 18.91 0.04 -13.67
N GLN A 187 17.87 0.72 -13.20
CA GLN A 187 17.60 2.14 -13.51
C GLN A 187 18.31 3.04 -12.49
N TYR A 188 19.64 2.93 -12.44
CA TYR A 188 20.46 3.47 -11.35
C TYR A 188 20.40 4.99 -11.19
N GLY A 189 20.53 5.75 -12.29
CA GLY A 189 20.43 7.21 -12.23
C GLY A 189 19.08 7.68 -11.68
N LYS A 190 17.99 7.07 -12.15
CA LYS A 190 16.65 7.36 -11.67
C LYS A 190 16.45 6.95 -10.20
N CYS A 191 17.05 5.83 -9.78
CA CYS A 191 17.05 5.39 -8.39
C CYS A 191 17.63 6.48 -7.47
N ILE A 192 18.77 7.05 -7.83
CA ILE A 192 19.44 8.10 -7.05
C ILE A 192 18.55 9.35 -6.95
N GLU A 193 18.01 9.82 -8.08
CA GLU A 193 17.10 10.98 -8.12
C GLU A 193 15.90 10.79 -7.20
N GLU A 194 15.21 9.65 -7.30
CA GLU A 194 14.00 9.39 -6.51
C GLU A 194 14.32 9.16 -5.03
N CYS A 195 15.49 8.61 -4.69
CA CYS A 195 15.96 8.55 -3.30
C CYS A 195 16.15 9.96 -2.72
N GLN A 196 16.80 10.86 -3.46
CA GLN A 196 17.02 12.24 -3.03
C GLN A 196 15.69 13.00 -2.90
N LYS A 197 14.78 12.84 -3.87
CA LYS A 197 13.42 13.38 -3.81
C LYS A 197 12.68 12.90 -2.56
N ALA A 198 12.73 11.60 -2.27
CA ALA A 198 12.09 11.02 -1.09
C ALA A 198 12.64 11.60 0.23
N LEU A 199 13.97 11.74 0.34
CA LEU A 199 14.64 12.30 1.53
C LEU A 199 14.25 13.77 1.79
N VAL A 200 13.78 14.49 0.78
CA VAL A 200 13.26 15.87 0.92
C VAL A 200 11.75 15.89 1.19
N GLN A 201 10.98 15.03 0.52
CA GLN A 201 9.51 15.07 0.56
C GLN A 201 8.87 14.28 1.70
N VAL A 202 9.57 13.31 2.28
CA VAL A 202 9.07 12.52 3.42
C VAL A 202 9.56 13.16 4.72
N GLU A 203 8.63 13.79 5.43
CA GLU A 203 8.94 14.56 6.65
C GLU A 203 9.37 13.67 7.82
N ARG A 204 8.79 12.46 7.93
CA ARG A 204 9.03 11.55 9.04
C ARG A 204 9.16 10.11 8.56
N PHE A 205 10.38 9.60 8.62
CA PHE A 205 10.69 8.20 8.38
C PHE A 205 10.41 7.32 9.59
N ILE A 206 9.93 6.11 9.33
CA ILE A 206 9.64 5.08 10.32
C ILE A 206 10.55 3.87 10.03
N ASN A 207 11.07 3.22 11.08
CA ASN A 207 11.92 2.02 10.95
C ASN A 207 13.13 2.22 10.02
N ASP A 208 13.81 3.36 10.13
CA ASP A 208 15.02 3.71 9.37
C ASP A 208 14.80 3.76 7.83
N GLY A 209 13.61 4.16 7.39
CA GLY A 209 13.32 4.34 5.96
C GLY A 209 14.31 5.28 5.24
N ASP A 210 14.82 6.31 5.92
CA ASP A 210 15.87 7.19 5.39
C ASP A 210 17.18 6.44 5.11
N VAL A 211 17.57 5.53 6.00
CA VAL A 211 18.78 4.71 5.83
C VAL A 211 18.64 3.78 4.63
N TRP A 212 17.47 3.17 4.42
CA TRP A 212 17.22 2.32 3.26
C TRP A 212 17.24 3.09 1.94
N LEU A 213 16.71 4.31 1.90
CA LEU A 213 16.81 5.17 0.71
C LEU A 213 18.26 5.54 0.40
N ARG A 214 19.03 5.96 1.41
CA ARG A 214 20.46 6.28 1.23
C ARG A 214 21.26 5.08 0.77
N LYS A 215 20.97 3.90 1.32
CA LYS A 215 21.57 2.64 0.88
C LYS A 215 21.24 2.35 -0.59
N ASN A 216 19.98 2.46 -1.01
CA ASN A 216 19.59 2.24 -2.40
C ASN A 216 20.29 3.20 -3.36
N ALA A 217 20.44 4.48 -2.98
CA ALA A 217 21.18 5.46 -3.76
C ALA A 217 22.68 5.12 -3.85
N ALA A 218 23.31 4.77 -2.73
CA ALA A 218 24.70 4.37 -2.70
C ALA A 218 24.95 3.10 -3.53
N ASP A 219 24.10 2.08 -3.41
CA ASP A 219 24.19 0.87 -4.25
C ASP A 219 24.08 1.20 -5.74
N ALA A 220 23.16 2.09 -6.13
CA ALA A 220 23.05 2.56 -7.51
C ALA A 220 24.34 3.29 -7.98
N MET A 221 24.98 4.08 -7.12
CA MET A 221 26.27 4.71 -7.43
C MET A 221 27.39 3.67 -7.66
N ILE A 222 27.42 2.60 -6.86
CA ILE A 222 28.40 1.50 -7.00
C ILE A 222 28.25 0.83 -8.38
N GLU A 223 27.01 0.52 -8.78
CA GLU A 223 26.73 -0.10 -10.09
C GLU A 223 27.08 0.82 -11.27
N MET A 224 27.07 2.13 -11.05
CA MET A 224 27.53 3.14 -12.02
C MET A 224 29.06 3.38 -11.98
N GLY A 225 29.80 2.71 -11.09
CA GLY A 225 31.25 2.88 -10.92
C GLY A 225 31.68 4.09 -10.09
N ASN A 226 30.73 4.77 -9.43
CA ASN A 226 30.97 5.96 -8.62
C ASN A 226 31.31 5.60 -7.16
N ASP A 227 32.29 4.72 -6.97
CA ASP A 227 32.63 4.12 -5.66
C ASP A 227 33.00 5.15 -4.60
N GLY A 228 33.68 6.22 -5.00
CA GLY A 228 34.08 7.30 -4.08
C GLY A 228 32.88 8.08 -3.52
N GLU A 229 31.83 8.29 -4.32
CA GLU A 229 30.59 8.94 -3.86
C GLU A 229 29.75 7.99 -3.01
N ALA A 230 29.62 6.73 -3.45
CA ALA A 230 28.94 5.69 -2.68
C ALA A 230 29.55 5.55 -1.28
N LEU A 231 30.89 5.53 -1.17
CA LEU A 231 31.59 5.44 0.10
C LEU A 231 31.28 6.64 1.00
N LYS A 232 31.29 7.86 0.47
CA LYS A 232 30.92 9.07 1.23
C LYS A 232 29.50 8.95 1.79
N GLU A 233 28.55 8.46 0.99
CA GLU A 233 27.16 8.31 1.43
C GLU A 233 27.04 7.23 2.53
N TYR A 234 27.68 6.07 2.36
CA TYR A 234 27.72 5.02 3.38
C TYR A 234 28.32 5.52 4.70
N LEU A 235 29.41 6.27 4.65
CA LEU A 235 30.04 6.86 5.84
C LEU A 235 29.17 7.94 6.50
N ASN A 236 28.29 8.61 5.76
CA ASN A 236 27.40 9.64 6.28
C ASN A 236 26.34 9.06 7.22
N PHE A 237 25.68 7.95 6.82
CA PHE A 237 24.62 7.35 7.66
C PHE A 237 25.12 6.24 8.60
N TYR A 238 26.31 5.69 8.38
CA TYR A 238 26.89 4.65 9.24
C TYR A 238 26.91 4.99 10.74
N PRO A 239 27.28 6.21 11.21
CA PRO A 239 27.31 6.52 12.64
C PRO A 239 25.95 6.35 13.34
N ARG A 240 24.85 6.56 12.63
CA ARG A 240 23.48 6.37 13.14
C ARG A 240 23.09 4.89 13.21
N LYS A 241 23.60 4.08 12.28
CA LYS A 241 23.20 2.68 12.13
C LYS A 241 24.42 1.80 11.84
N LYS A 242 25.09 1.34 12.90
CA LYS A 242 26.25 0.45 12.81
C LYS A 242 25.81 -0.99 12.61
N LEU A 243 25.33 -1.33 11.41
CA LEU A 243 24.97 -2.71 11.08
C LEU A 243 26.12 -3.37 10.32
N TRP A 244 26.32 -4.67 10.56
CA TRP A 244 27.40 -5.44 9.95
C TRP A 244 27.43 -5.31 8.42
N PHE A 245 26.27 -5.28 7.77
CA PHE A 245 26.20 -5.18 6.31
C PHE A 245 26.64 -3.80 5.79
N ILE A 246 26.46 -2.72 6.56
CA ILE A 246 26.95 -1.39 6.20
C ILE A 246 28.47 -1.36 6.29
N GLN A 247 29.04 -1.93 7.35
CA GLN A 247 30.49 -2.05 7.52
C GLN A 247 31.12 -2.90 6.43
N HIS A 248 30.48 -4.01 6.06
CA HIS A 248 30.90 -4.87 4.96
C HIS A 248 30.97 -4.10 3.63
N GLU A 249 29.94 -3.30 3.32
CA GLU A 249 29.92 -2.49 2.10
C GLU A 249 30.99 -1.39 2.10
N ILE A 250 31.19 -0.71 3.23
CA ILE A 250 32.28 0.27 3.39
C ILE A 250 33.65 -0.38 3.16
N ALA A 251 33.88 -1.55 3.75
CA ALA A 251 35.12 -2.31 3.57
C ALA A 251 35.36 -2.65 2.09
N ARG A 252 34.32 -3.15 1.40
CA ARG A 252 34.38 -3.49 -0.01
C ARG A 252 34.72 -2.27 -0.88
N LEU A 253 34.16 -1.10 -0.56
CA LEU A 253 34.45 0.14 -1.28
C LEU A 253 35.87 0.64 -1.05
N TYR A 254 36.37 0.62 0.19
CA TYR A 254 37.77 0.94 0.45
C TYR A 254 38.72 0.03 -0.31
N PHE A 255 38.43 -1.27 -0.37
CA PHE A 255 39.22 -2.23 -1.14
C PHE A 255 39.22 -1.90 -2.65
N ARG A 256 38.04 -1.61 -3.22
CA ARG A 256 37.90 -1.19 -4.63
C ARG A 256 38.68 0.09 -4.95
N LEU A 257 38.79 1.00 -3.97
CA LEU A 257 39.53 2.26 -4.08
C LEU A 257 41.03 2.12 -3.73
N GLY A 258 41.49 0.92 -3.37
CA GLY A 258 42.90 0.63 -3.07
C GLY A 258 43.35 0.94 -1.64
N ASP A 259 42.45 1.32 -0.74
CA ASP A 259 42.74 1.56 0.68
C ASP A 259 42.55 0.27 1.49
N THR A 260 43.52 -0.63 1.38
CA THR A 260 43.47 -1.97 1.98
C THR A 260 43.43 -1.91 3.51
N ASP A 261 44.11 -0.96 4.13
CA ASP A 261 44.16 -0.83 5.60
C ASP A 261 42.76 -0.57 6.16
N LYS A 262 42.06 0.45 5.61
CA LYS A 262 40.67 0.71 6.03
C LYS A 262 39.73 -0.42 5.63
N ALA A 263 39.95 -1.06 4.49
CA ALA A 263 39.14 -2.21 4.10
C ALA A 263 39.21 -3.33 5.14
N ILE A 264 40.41 -3.64 5.66
CA ILE A 264 40.61 -4.63 6.71
C ILE A 264 39.92 -4.19 8.01
N ASP A 265 40.10 -2.94 8.44
CA ASP A 265 39.50 -2.43 9.68
C ASP A 265 37.97 -2.57 9.68
N TYR A 266 37.31 -2.10 8.62
CA TYR A 266 35.85 -2.21 8.50
C TYR A 266 35.40 -3.66 8.28
N GLY A 267 36.18 -4.48 7.57
CA GLY A 267 35.90 -5.89 7.35
C GLY A 267 35.93 -6.72 8.64
N LEU A 268 36.93 -6.49 9.49
CA LEU A 268 37.03 -7.09 10.82
C LEU A 268 35.88 -6.62 11.72
N ALA A 269 35.54 -5.33 11.70
CA ALA A 269 34.42 -4.81 12.47
C ALA A 269 33.08 -5.45 12.05
N ALA A 270 32.88 -5.69 10.76
CA ALA A 270 31.71 -6.38 10.24
C ALA A 270 31.66 -7.85 10.68
N ALA A 271 32.78 -8.57 10.63
CA ALA A 271 32.87 -9.99 10.99
C ALA A 271 32.72 -10.24 12.49
N LEU A 272 33.21 -9.31 13.32
CA LEU A 272 33.12 -9.38 14.78
C LEU A 272 31.81 -8.82 15.34
N PHE A 273 30.90 -8.38 14.47
CA PHE A 273 29.61 -7.84 14.88
C PHE A 273 28.77 -8.92 15.59
N SER A 274 28.53 -8.74 16.88
CA SER A 274 27.68 -9.62 17.68
C SER A 274 26.21 -9.26 17.43
N VAL A 275 25.39 -10.26 17.09
CA VAL A 275 23.94 -10.11 16.80
C VAL A 275 23.14 -9.78 18.06
#